data_AF-A0A5K1GZT8-F1
#
_entry.id   AF-A0A5K1GZT8-F1
#
_cell.length_a   1.000
_cell.length_b   1.000
_cell.length_c   1.000
_cell.angle_alpha   90.00
_cell.angle_beta   90.00
_cell.angle_gamma   90.00
#
_symmetry.space_group_name_H-M   'P 1'
#
loop_
_entity.id
_entity.type
_entity.pdbx_description
1 polymer ?
#
loop_
_entity_poly.entity_id
_entity_poly.type
_entity_poly.pdbx_seq_one_letter_code
_entity_poly.pdbx_strand_id
1 'polypeptide(L)' 'KVVSLSGQVELFKEYKARLRRVAGEKKANDIITNAQYLLVMGSNDIWSSYFALGLRSKEYDIDSYTTFLVDKAAEFAK' A
#
# COMPACT_ATOMS: atom_id res chain seq x y z
N LYS A 1 -1.17 -15.67 0.90
CA LYS A 1 -2.36 -14.78 0.97
C LYS A 1 -1.85 -13.36 1.21
N VAL A 2 -2.22 -12.40 0.37
CA VAL A 2 -1.77 -11.00 0.49
C VAL A 2 -2.63 -10.29 1.54
N VAL A 3 -2.01 -9.47 2.40
CA VAL A 3 -2.73 -8.65 3.38
C VAL A 3 -3.39 -7.48 2.67
N SER A 4 -4.68 -7.24 2.93
CA SER A 4 -5.40 -6.10 2.36
C SER A 4 -4.79 -4.77 2.82
N LEU A 5 -4.98 -3.70 2.05
CA LEU A 5 -4.43 -2.38 2.41
C LEU A 5 -4.94 -1.88 3.76
N SER A 6 -6.25 -2.02 4.03
CA SER A 6 -6.81 -1.72 5.35
C SER A 6 -6.17 -2.56 6.45
N GLY A 7 -5.90 -3.84 6.19
CA GLY A 7 -5.16 -4.69 7.12
C GLY A 7 -3.73 -4.21 7.38
N GLN A 8 -3.04 -3.71 6.36
CA GLN A 8 -1.70 -3.11 6.51
C GLN A 8 -1.74 -1.82 7.36
N VAL A 9 -2.80 -1.02 7.25
CA VAL A 9 -3.02 0.16 8.11
C VAL A 9 -3.21 -0.26 9.57
N GLU A 10 -3.98 -1.32 9.84
CA GLU A 10 -4.12 -1.86 11.20
C GLU A 10 -2.79 -2.37 11.76
N LEU A 11 -2.01 -3.11 10.96
CA LEU A 11 -0.66 -3.52 11.34
C LEU A 11 0.26 -2.33 11.66
N PHE A 12 0.13 -1.22 10.92
CA PHE A 12 0.87 0.00 11.22
C PHE A 12 0.44 0.65 12.55
N LYS A 13 -0.86 0.62 12.89
CA LYS A 13 -1.34 1.07 14.20
C LYS A 13 -0.79 0.20 15.33
N GLU A 14 -0.79 -1.11 15.17
CA GLU A 14 -0.18 -2.04 16.12
C GLU A 14 1.32 -1.80 16.28
N TYR A 15 2.03 -1.54 15.18
CA TYR A 15 3.44 -1.16 15.20
C TYR A 15 3.66 0.12 16.03
N LYS A 16 2.86 1.17 15.83
CA LYS A 16 2.93 2.40 16.63
C LYS A 16 2.75 2.13 18.12
N ALA A 17 1.80 1.26 18.48
CA ALA A 17 1.59 0.86 19.87
C ALA A 17 2.78 0.08 20.45
N ARG A 18 3.37 -0.83 19.68
CA ARG A 18 4.60 -1.55 20.08
C ARG A 18 5.78 -0.61 20.24
N LEU A 19 5.95 0.33 19.31
CA LEU A 19 7.04 1.30 19.34
C LEU A 19 6.97 2.18 20.60
N ARG A 20 5.77 2.64 20.98
CA ARG A 20 5.56 3.38 22.24
C ARG A 20 5.97 2.56 23.48
N ARG A 21 5.68 1.27 23.51
CA ARG A 21 6.08 0.37 24.62
C ARG A 21 7.58 0.18 24.73
N VAL A 22 8.29 0.13 23.60
CA VAL A 22 9.74 -0.16 23.57
C VAL A 22 10.58 1.11 23.69
N ALA A 23 10.23 2.17 22.98
CA ALA A 23 11.02 3.40 22.89
C ALA A 23 10.57 4.50 23.87
N GLY A 24 9.41 4.34 24.51
CA GLY A 24 8.73 5.40 25.25
C GLY A 24 7.99 6.37 24.33
N GLU A 25 7.03 7.11 24.90
CA GLU A 25 6.06 7.89 24.13
C GLU A 25 6.71 9.03 23.32
N LYS A 26 7.59 9.82 23.95
CA LYS A 26 8.28 10.94 23.29
C LYS A 26 9.08 10.49 22.07
N LYS A 27 9.97 9.52 22.26
CA LYS A 27 10.83 9.01 21.18
C LYS A 27 10.04 8.31 20.08
N ALA A 28 9.00 7.56 20.44
CA ALA A 28 8.13 6.94 19.44
C ALA A 28 7.41 7.99 18.58
N ASN A 29 6.90 9.07 19.18
CA ASN A 29 6.29 10.17 18.43
C ASN A 29 7.31 10.90 17.55
N ASP A 30 8.54 11.12 18.03
CA ASP A 30 9.61 11.72 17.23
C ASP A 30 9.94 10.85 15.99
N ILE A 31 10.04 9.53 16.16
CA ILE A 31 10.29 8.59 15.04
C ILE A 31 9.14 8.64 14.03
N ILE A 32 7.90 8.53 14.48
CA ILE A 32 6.73 8.48 13.59
C ILE A 32 6.54 9.82 12.86
N THR A 33 6.79 10.94 13.52
CA THR A 33 6.61 12.27 12.92
C THR A 33 7.66 12.56 11.86
N ASN A 34 8.89 12.11 12.06
CA ASN A 34 10.01 12.38 11.14
C ASN A 34 10.24 11.26 10.11
N ALA A 35 9.44 10.19 10.13
CA ALA A 35 9.57 9.11 9.18
C ALA A 35 9.02 9.50 7.80
N GLN A 36 9.64 8.96 6.76
CA GLN A 36 9.08 8.96 5.40
C GLN A 36 8.27 7.69 5.19
N TYR A 37 7.11 7.83 4.57
CA TYR A 37 6.19 6.72 4.30
C TYR A 37 6.08 6.51 2.79
N LEU A 38 6.18 5.25 2.36
CA LEU A 38 5.97 4.86 0.97
C LEU A 38 4.82 3.85 0.92
N LEU A 39 3.77 4.19 0.19
CA LEU A 39 2.68 3.29 -0.13
C LEU A 39 2.91 2.72 -1.52
N VAL A 40 3.01 1.39 -1.64
CA VAL A 40 3.23 0.70 -2.92
C VAL A 40 2.02 -0.17 -3.23
N MET A 41 1.41 0.06 -4.39
CA MET A 41 0.18 -0.59 -4.83
C MET A 41 0.26 -0.93 -6.32
N GLY A 42 -0.45 -1.98 -6.75
CA GLY A 42 -0.63 -2.31 -8.17
C GLY A 42 0.50 -3.11 -8.85
N SER A 43 1.64 -3.35 -8.20
CA SER A 43 2.74 -4.12 -8.80
C SER A 43 2.33 -5.55 -9.19
N ASN A 44 1.62 -6.23 -8.29
CA ASN A 44 1.08 -7.57 -8.55
C ASN A 44 0.01 -7.57 -9.63
N ASP A 45 -0.77 -6.48 -9.75
CA ASP A 45 -1.82 -6.34 -10.75
C ASP A 45 -1.24 -6.17 -12.15
N ILE A 46 -0.16 -5.39 -12.29
CA ILE A 46 0.62 -5.29 -13.54
C ILE A 46 1.20 -6.66 -13.92
N TRP A 47 1.94 -7.30 -13.01
CA TRP A 47 2.61 -8.56 -13.35
C TRP A 47 1.62 -9.72 -13.54
N SER A 48 0.75 -9.96 -12.55
CA SER A 48 -0.07 -11.16 -12.50
C SER A 48 -1.34 -11.00 -13.33
N SER A 49 -2.12 -9.94 -13.08
CA SER A 49 -3.44 -9.77 -13.68
C SER A 49 -3.38 -9.33 -15.15
N TYR A 50 -2.39 -8.51 -15.50
CA TYR A 50 -2.20 -8.01 -16.86
C TYR A 50 -1.28 -8.91 -17.70
N PHE A 51 -0.01 -9.12 -17.31
CA PHE A 51 0.94 -9.86 -18.15
C PHE A 51 0.84 -11.39 -18.03
N ALA A 52 0.85 -11.94 -16.81
CA ALA A 52 0.97 -13.39 -16.62
C ALA A 52 -0.34 -14.15 -16.91
N LEU A 53 -1.47 -13.65 -16.42
CA LEU A 53 -2.78 -14.27 -16.60
C LEU A 53 -3.54 -13.73 -17.82
N GLY A 54 -3.16 -12.55 -18.33
CA GLY A 54 -3.83 -11.92 -19.48
C GLY A 54 -5.33 -11.64 -19.24
N LEU A 55 -5.77 -11.52 -17.99
CA LEU A 55 -7.18 -11.26 -17.67
C LEU A 55 -7.53 -9.82 -18.01
N ARG A 56 -6.66 -8.90 -17.59
CA ARG A 56 -6.88 -7.46 -17.77
C ARG A 56 -6.50 -6.93 -19.14
N SER A 57 -5.58 -7.60 -19.84
CA SER A 57 -5.21 -7.25 -21.21
C SER A 57 -6.33 -7.50 -22.23
N LYS A 58 -7.41 -8.19 -21.85
CA LYS A 58 -8.63 -8.37 -22.66
C LYS A 58 -9.60 -7.19 -22.53
N GLU A 59 -9.49 -6.43 -21.44
CA GLU A 59 -10.39 -5.32 -21.09
C GLU A 59 -9.72 -3.96 -21.31
N TYR A 60 -8.39 -3.90 -21.15
CA TYR A 60 -7.60 -2.67 -21.16
C TYR A 60 -6.33 -2.86 -22.00
N ASP A 61 -5.86 -1.79 -22.61
CA ASP A 61 -4.44 -1.66 -22.97
C ASP A 61 -3.61 -1.30 -21.73
N ILE A 62 -2.28 -1.27 -21.87
CA ILE A 62 -1.39 -1.10 -20.72
C ILE A 62 -1.49 0.30 -20.13
N ASP A 63 -1.71 1.32 -20.97
CA ASP A 63 -1.78 2.72 -20.55
C ASP A 63 -3.07 3.01 -19.78
N SER A 64 -4.20 2.52 -20.28
CA SER A 64 -5.50 2.62 -19.60
C SER A 64 -5.53 1.80 -18.31
N TYR A 65 -4.92 0.61 -18.30
CA TYR A 65 -4.86 -0.21 -17.09
C TYR A 65 -3.99 0.40 -16.00
N THR A 66 -2.82 0.95 -16.36
CA THR A 66 -1.94 1.61 -15.38
C THR A 66 -2.57 2.90 -14.86
N THR A 67 -3.28 3.65 -15.70
CA THR A 67 -4.10 4.80 -15.26
C THR A 67 -5.17 4.36 -14.26
N PHE A 68 -5.92 3.29 -14.57
CA PHE A 68 -6.91 2.72 -13.65
C PHE A 68 -6.29 2.32 -12.29
N LEU A 69 -5.10 1.71 -12.28
CA LEU A 69 -4.41 1.35 -11.04
C LEU A 69 -3.96 2.57 -10.24
N VAL A 70 -3.48 3.61 -10.90
CA VAL A 70 -3.11 4.88 -10.26
C VAL A 70 -4.35 5.55 -9.65
N ASP A 71 -5.48 5.57 -10.35
CA ASP A 71 -6.73 6.12 -9.83
C ASP A 71 -7.20 5.38 -8.57
N LYS A 72 -7.10 4.04 -8.57
CA LYS A 72 -7.43 3.22 -7.40
C LYS A 72 -6.47 3.44 -6.23
N ALA A 73 -5.18 3.62 -6.50
CA ALA A 73 -4.21 3.95 -5.47
C ALA A 73 -4.46 5.35 -4.88
N ALA A 74 -4.76 6.33 -5.72
CA ALA A 74 -5.11 7.68 -5.31
C ALA A 74 -6.42 7.72 -4.51
N GLU A 75 -7.43 6.94 -4.91
CA GLU A 75 -8.70 6.81 -4.17
C GLU A 75 -8.47 6.27 -2.76
N PHE A 76 -7.59 5.27 -2.59
CA PHE A 76 -7.26 4.73 -1.27
C PHE A 76 -6.45 5.69 -0.39
N ALA A 77 -5.58 6.49 -1.01
CA ALA A 77 -4.69 7.41 -0.28
C ALA A 77 -5.36 8.72 0.15
N LYS A 78 -6.55 9.03 -0.40
CA LYS A 78 -7.38 10.17 0.01
C LYS A 78 -8.00 9.94 1.39
#